data_AF-A0A1G0JRA6-F1
#
_entry.id   AF-A0A1G0JRA6-F1
#
_cell.length_a   1.000
_cell.length_b   1.000
_cell.length_c   1.000
_cell.angle_alpha   90.00
_cell.angle_beta   90.00
_cell.angle_gamma   90.00
#
_symmetry.space_group_name_H-M   'P 1'
#
loop_
_entity.id
_entity.type
_entity.pdbx_description
1 polymer ?
#
loop_
_entity_poly.entity_id
_entity_poly.type
_entity_poly.pdbx_seq_one_letter_code
_entity_poly.pdbx_strand_id
1 'polypeptide(L)'
;MSLDNLVGKTLEKIAPDQTNIKRLLSAAKRNIDDAKVKQISAETRFDAAYKAIMQLANAALHASGYRTLTSVPGHHQTMIQSLAKTMNIERDKLVVLDTMRKQRNVADYSGDVIPESTARECIEQAESLMRMLNAWITENHPELIDK
;
A
#
# COMPACT_ATOMS: atom_id res chain seq x y z
N MET A 1 -1.05 10.83 -17.79
CA MET A 1 -0.51 9.50 -18.15
C MET A 1 -1.38 8.42 -17.52
N SER A 2 -1.76 7.39 -18.27
CA SER A 2 -2.52 6.22 -17.80
C SER A 2 -1.58 5.12 -17.28
N LEU A 3 -2.13 4.08 -16.62
CA LEU A 3 -1.35 2.91 -16.18
C LEU A 3 -0.77 2.13 -17.37
N ASP A 4 -1.45 2.10 -18.53
CA ASP A 4 -0.94 1.44 -19.74
C ASP A 4 0.42 1.97 -20.20
N ASN A 5 0.72 3.25 -19.96
CA ASN A 5 2.03 3.83 -20.33
C ASN A 5 3.21 3.23 -19.53
N LEU A 6 2.93 2.53 -18.44
CA LEU A 6 3.90 1.89 -17.56
C LEU A 6 4.07 0.39 -17.86
N VAL A 7 3.22 -0.20 -18.71
CA VAL A 7 3.27 -1.62 -19.06
C VAL A 7 4.56 -1.91 -19.83
N GLY A 8 5.26 -2.97 -19.44
CA GLY A 8 6.57 -3.35 -19.99
C GLY A 8 7.74 -2.50 -19.49
N LYS A 9 7.49 -1.51 -18.60
CA LYS A 9 8.52 -0.69 -17.96
C LYS A 9 8.58 -0.94 -16.46
N THR A 10 7.46 -0.73 -15.78
CA THR A 10 7.34 -0.95 -14.33
C THR A 10 6.08 -1.75 -13.97
N LEU A 11 5.15 -1.93 -14.90
CA LEU A 11 3.93 -2.71 -14.73
C LEU A 11 3.80 -3.86 -15.74
N GLU A 12 2.98 -4.84 -15.40
CA GLU A 12 2.44 -5.86 -16.29
C GLU A 12 0.91 -5.92 -16.14
N LYS A 13 0.22 -6.38 -17.19
CA LYS A 13 -1.21 -6.69 -17.13
C LYS A 13 -1.43 -8.08 -16.53
N ILE A 14 -2.46 -8.21 -15.73
CA ILE A 14 -2.92 -9.48 -15.15
C ILE A 14 -4.45 -9.55 -15.18
N ALA A 15 -4.99 -10.76 -15.13
CA ALA A 15 -6.38 -10.94 -14.74
C ALA A 15 -6.51 -10.69 -13.23
N PRO A 16 -7.44 -9.83 -12.78
CA PRO A 16 -7.74 -9.70 -11.36
C PRO A 16 -8.14 -11.05 -10.75
N ASP A 17 -7.55 -11.40 -9.61
CA ASP A 17 -7.87 -12.63 -8.88
C ASP A 17 -8.46 -12.29 -7.51
N GLN A 18 -9.72 -12.68 -7.33
CA GLN A 18 -10.49 -12.49 -6.11
C GLN A 18 -9.76 -13.05 -4.88
N THR A 19 -9.17 -14.24 -5.00
CA THR A 19 -8.53 -14.91 -3.85
C THR A 19 -7.29 -14.14 -3.40
N ASN A 20 -6.46 -13.72 -4.34
CA ASN A 20 -5.28 -12.92 -4.05
C ASN A 20 -5.62 -11.55 -3.46
N ILE A 21 -6.65 -10.87 -3.99
CA ILE A 21 -7.10 -9.57 -3.45
C ILE A 21 -7.57 -9.73 -1.99
N LYS A 22 -8.43 -10.71 -1.71
CA LYS A 22 -8.89 -11.02 -0.34
C LYS A 22 -7.73 -11.34 0.61
N ARG A 23 -6.72 -12.06 0.13
CA ARG A 23 -5.48 -12.36 0.89
C ARG A 23 -4.69 -11.10 1.21
N LEU A 24 -4.53 -10.18 0.25
CA LEU A 24 -3.84 -8.90 0.46
C LEU A 24 -4.59 -8.03 1.47
N LEU A 25 -5.91 -7.88 1.35
CA LEU A 25 -6.73 -7.14 2.31
C LEU A 25 -6.63 -7.73 3.73
N SER A 26 -6.72 -9.05 3.84
CA SER A 26 -6.59 -9.74 5.13
C SER A 26 -5.19 -9.56 5.74
N ALA A 27 -4.14 -9.59 4.91
CA ALA A 27 -2.77 -9.37 5.37
C ALA A 27 -2.56 -7.92 5.82
N ALA A 28 -3.11 -6.94 5.08
CA ALA A 28 -3.04 -5.53 5.45
C ALA A 28 -3.75 -5.28 6.79
N LYS A 29 -4.91 -5.90 7.01
CA LYS A 29 -5.63 -5.80 8.28
C LYS A 29 -4.80 -6.32 9.45
N ARG A 30 -4.18 -7.51 9.32
CA ARG A 30 -3.31 -8.06 10.36
C ARG A 30 -2.12 -7.13 10.66
N ASN A 31 -1.45 -6.63 9.62
CA ASN A 31 -0.33 -5.71 9.80
C ASN A 31 -0.75 -4.38 10.46
N ILE A 32 -1.95 -3.87 10.19
CA ILE A 32 -2.50 -2.69 10.90
C ILE A 32 -2.73 -3.01 12.38
N ASP A 33 -3.24 -4.21 12.69
CA ASP A 33 -3.47 -4.63 14.09
C ASP A 33 -2.14 -4.81 14.83
N ASP A 34 -1.16 -5.46 14.20
CA ASP A 34 0.19 -5.66 14.73
C ASP A 34 0.89 -4.32 15.01
N ALA A 35 0.74 -3.33 14.11
CA ALA A 35 1.30 -2.00 14.28
C ALA A 35 0.77 -1.24 15.50
N LYS A 36 -0.39 -1.64 16.04
CA LYS A 36 -1.01 -1.02 17.22
C LYS A 36 -0.54 -1.63 18.54
N VAL A 37 0.22 -2.73 18.51
CA VAL A 37 0.78 -3.35 19.71
C VAL A 37 1.82 -2.40 20.32
N LYS A 38 1.51 -1.83 21.48
CA LYS A 38 2.36 -0.81 22.13
C LYS A 38 3.59 -1.38 22.84
N GLN A 39 3.65 -2.70 23.01
CA GLN A 39 4.72 -3.42 23.71
C GLN A 39 5.97 -3.63 22.83
N ILE A 40 5.90 -3.30 21.55
CA ILE A 40 7.00 -3.38 20.59
C ILE A 40 7.44 -1.98 20.16
N SER A 41 8.62 -1.90 19.55
CA SER A 41 9.24 -0.63 19.21
C SER A 41 8.47 0.16 18.14
N ALA A 42 8.67 1.47 18.11
CA ALA A 42 8.09 2.36 17.10
C ALA A 42 8.47 1.93 15.67
N GLU A 43 9.69 1.44 15.48
CA GLU A 43 10.23 0.95 14.21
C GLU A 43 9.42 -0.26 13.71
N THR A 44 9.27 -1.29 14.54
CA THR A 44 8.53 -2.50 14.16
C THR A 44 7.07 -2.18 13.85
N ARG A 45 6.48 -1.25 14.62
CA ARG A 45 5.11 -0.78 14.40
C ARG A 45 4.99 0.00 13.10
N PHE A 46 5.94 0.88 12.81
CA PHE A 46 6.02 1.63 11.58
C PHE A 46 6.18 0.70 10.36
N ASP A 47 7.04 -0.31 10.45
CA ASP A 47 7.24 -1.30 9.38
C ASP A 47 5.98 -2.11 9.10
N ALA A 48 5.27 -2.54 10.15
CA ALA A 48 3.99 -3.23 10.01
C ALA A 48 2.95 -2.32 9.33
N ALA A 49 2.81 -1.07 9.77
CA ALA A 49 1.89 -0.11 9.15
C ALA A 49 2.25 0.18 7.68
N TYR A 50 3.52 0.39 7.38
CA TYR A 50 3.99 0.62 6.01
C TYR A 50 3.78 -0.61 5.11
N LYS A 51 4.01 -1.82 5.65
CA LYS A 51 3.71 -3.07 4.94
C LYS A 51 2.23 -3.19 4.61
N ALA A 52 1.34 -2.76 5.50
CA ALA A 52 -0.08 -2.69 5.20
C ALA A 52 -0.38 -1.72 4.05
N ILE A 53 0.20 -0.51 4.05
CA ILE A 53 0.07 0.46 2.95
C ILE A 53 0.47 -0.18 1.61
N MET A 54 1.61 -0.89 1.57
CA MET A 54 2.07 -1.57 0.35
C MET A 54 1.11 -2.66 -0.12
N GLN A 55 0.57 -3.46 0.81
CA GLN A 55 -0.40 -4.50 0.48
C GLN A 55 -1.72 -3.93 -0.05
N LEU A 56 -2.17 -2.80 0.50
CA LEU A 56 -3.37 -2.08 0.04
C LEU A 56 -3.15 -1.47 -1.35
N ALA A 57 -2.01 -0.81 -1.58
CA ALA A 57 -1.65 -0.28 -2.90
C ALA A 57 -1.55 -1.40 -3.94
N ASN A 58 -0.98 -2.55 -3.57
CA ASN A 58 -0.91 -3.70 -4.46
C ASN A 58 -2.30 -4.30 -4.75
N ALA A 59 -3.19 -4.36 -3.76
CA ALA A 59 -4.56 -4.83 -3.95
C ALA A 59 -5.34 -3.92 -4.92
N ALA A 60 -5.23 -2.60 -4.78
CA ALA A 60 -5.84 -1.64 -5.71
C ALA A 60 -5.32 -1.82 -7.15
N LEU A 61 -4.01 -2.00 -7.29
CA LEU A 61 -3.37 -2.21 -8.59
C LEU A 61 -3.81 -3.52 -9.25
N HIS A 62 -3.86 -4.61 -8.46
CA HIS A 62 -4.32 -5.92 -8.92
C HIS A 62 -5.80 -5.92 -9.31
N ALA A 63 -6.67 -5.27 -8.52
CA ALA A 63 -8.07 -5.08 -8.87
C ALA A 63 -8.24 -4.31 -10.19
N SER A 64 -7.33 -3.37 -10.46
CA SER A 64 -7.30 -2.61 -11.71
C SER A 64 -6.69 -3.40 -12.89
N GLY A 65 -6.29 -4.66 -12.72
CA GLY A 65 -5.74 -5.51 -13.79
C GLY A 65 -4.25 -5.35 -14.04
N TYR A 66 -3.49 -4.83 -13.06
CA TYR A 66 -2.05 -4.63 -13.19
C TYR A 66 -1.27 -5.19 -11.99
N ARG A 67 0.02 -5.47 -12.20
CA ARG A 67 0.99 -5.71 -11.12
C ARG A 67 2.29 -5.00 -11.41
N THR A 68 3.08 -4.71 -10.38
CA THR A 68 4.44 -4.19 -10.59
C THR A 68 5.42 -5.28 -11.02
N LEU A 69 6.39 -4.91 -11.83
CA LEU A 69 7.59 -5.71 -12.10
C LEU A 69 8.54 -5.64 -10.90
N THR A 70 8.60 -6.68 -10.07
CA THR A 70 9.47 -6.73 -8.89
C THR A 70 10.95 -6.85 -9.24
N SER A 71 11.28 -7.26 -10.47
CA SER A 71 12.63 -7.26 -11.04
C SER A 71 13.15 -5.85 -11.37
N VAL A 72 12.28 -4.84 -11.35
CA VAL A 72 12.64 -3.44 -11.65
C VAL A 72 12.72 -2.63 -10.35
N PRO A 73 13.80 -1.84 -10.16
CA PRO A 73 13.91 -0.93 -9.02
C PRO A 73 12.74 0.05 -8.95
N GLY A 74 12.34 0.44 -7.73
CA GLY A 74 11.28 1.44 -7.54
C GLY A 74 9.85 0.90 -7.66
N HIS A 75 9.64 -0.42 -7.62
CA HIS A 75 8.29 -0.99 -7.61
C HIS A 75 7.43 -0.49 -6.43
N HIS A 76 8.02 -0.21 -5.25
CA HIS A 76 7.29 0.42 -4.14
C HIS A 76 6.76 1.82 -4.49
N GLN A 77 7.63 2.65 -5.09
CA GLN A 77 7.22 3.97 -5.56
C GLN A 77 6.13 3.85 -6.62
N THR A 78 6.26 2.91 -7.56
CA THR A 78 5.25 2.65 -8.59
C THR A 78 3.90 2.27 -7.99
N MET A 79 3.86 1.37 -7.00
CA MET A 79 2.61 1.02 -6.30
C MET A 79 1.97 2.25 -5.66
N ILE A 80 2.73 3.06 -4.91
CA ILE A 80 2.18 4.27 -4.27
C ILE A 80 1.65 5.25 -5.33
N GLN A 81 2.42 5.55 -6.36
CA GLN A 81 2.00 6.50 -7.40
C GLN A 81 0.78 5.99 -8.21
N SER A 82 0.59 4.67 -8.31
CA SER A 82 -0.56 4.08 -8.99
C SER A 82 -1.89 4.38 -8.31
N LEU A 83 -1.89 4.67 -6.99
CA LEU A 83 -3.09 5.02 -6.22
C LEU A 83 -3.84 6.25 -6.78
N ALA A 84 -3.12 7.17 -7.44
CA ALA A 84 -3.71 8.31 -8.14
C ALA A 84 -4.61 7.90 -9.31
N LYS A 85 -4.36 6.72 -9.90
CA LYS A 85 -5.00 6.22 -11.11
C LYS A 85 -5.93 5.05 -10.86
N THR A 86 -5.78 4.35 -9.75
CA THR A 86 -6.69 3.29 -9.33
C THR A 86 -7.84 3.88 -8.51
N MET A 87 -7.53 4.42 -7.34
CA MET A 87 -8.51 4.89 -6.34
C MET A 87 -8.70 6.41 -6.34
N ASN A 88 -8.12 7.12 -7.32
CA ASN A 88 -8.13 8.58 -7.41
C ASN A 88 -7.64 9.29 -6.12
N ILE A 89 -6.61 8.74 -5.48
CA ILE A 89 -6.05 9.33 -4.25
C ILE A 89 -5.39 10.68 -4.57
N GLU A 90 -5.72 11.68 -3.76
CA GLU A 90 -5.22 13.04 -3.88
C GLU A 90 -3.70 13.14 -3.71
N ARG A 91 -3.11 14.11 -4.39
CA ARG A 91 -1.66 14.31 -4.45
C ARG A 91 -1.02 14.44 -3.07
N ASP A 92 -1.63 15.19 -2.16
CA ASP A 92 -1.04 15.46 -0.84
C ASP A 92 -0.90 14.18 -0.03
N LYS A 93 -1.90 13.29 -0.12
CA LYS A 93 -1.82 11.97 0.50
C LYS A 93 -0.74 11.10 -0.12
N LEU A 94 -0.58 11.14 -1.45
CA LEU A 94 0.51 10.41 -2.12
C LEU A 94 1.90 10.90 -1.69
N VAL A 95 2.05 12.20 -1.45
CA VAL A 95 3.30 12.77 -0.93
C VAL A 95 3.60 12.25 0.47
N VAL A 96 2.59 12.18 1.35
CA VAL A 96 2.76 11.58 2.68
C VAL A 96 3.18 10.11 2.59
N LEU A 97 2.51 9.31 1.76
CA LEU A 97 2.85 7.89 1.57
C LEU A 97 4.26 7.70 0.98
N ASP A 98 4.69 8.54 0.03
CA ASP A 98 6.06 8.48 -0.51
C ASP A 98 7.12 8.92 0.51
N THR A 99 6.80 9.87 1.39
CA THR A 99 7.67 10.23 2.53
C THR A 99 7.85 9.04 3.46
N MET A 100 6.78 8.32 3.79
CA MET A 100 6.86 7.09 4.60
C MET A 100 7.70 6.00 3.92
N ARG A 101 7.58 5.83 2.60
CA ARG A 101 8.45 4.92 1.82
C ARG A 101 9.93 5.28 1.97
N LYS A 102 10.27 6.56 1.82
CA LYS A 102 11.65 7.05 1.96
C LYS A 102 12.15 6.82 3.37
N GLN A 103 11.34 7.12 4.38
CA GLN A 103 11.69 6.95 5.77
C GLN A 103 11.92 5.49 6.13
N ARG A 104 11.06 4.57 5.68
CA ARG A 104 11.28 3.12 5.82
C ARG A 104 12.61 2.70 5.21
N ASN A 105 12.87 3.14 3.98
CA ASN A 105 14.11 2.81 3.29
C ASN A 105 15.34 3.39 3.98
N VAL A 106 15.25 4.51 4.71
CA VAL A 106 16.40 5.04 5.47
C VAL A 106 16.57 4.27 6.78
N ALA A 107 15.50 4.04 7.52
CA ALA A 107 15.54 3.37 8.82
C ALA A 107 16.12 1.95 8.74
N ASP A 108 15.79 1.19 7.68
CA ASP A 108 16.29 -0.17 7.44
C ASP A 108 17.82 -0.27 7.42
N TYR A 109 18.53 0.79 7.02
CA TYR A 109 19.99 0.76 6.83
C TYR A 109 20.78 1.69 7.73
N SER A 110 20.15 2.76 8.24
CA SER A 110 20.80 3.75 9.11
C SER A 110 20.84 3.30 10.57
N GLY A 111 19.84 2.52 11.00
CA GLY A 111 19.60 2.29 12.42
C GLY A 111 19.01 3.51 13.14
N ASP A 112 18.59 4.53 12.40
CA ASP A 112 17.93 5.71 12.96
C ASP A 112 16.60 5.33 13.62
N VAL A 113 16.33 5.92 14.77
CA VAL A 113 15.11 5.70 15.55
C VAL A 113 13.92 6.29 14.80
N ILE A 114 12.81 5.55 14.75
CA ILE A 114 11.54 6.08 14.25
C ILE A 114 10.81 6.78 15.40
N PRO A 115 10.47 8.08 15.29
CA PRO A 115 9.68 8.75 16.31
C PRO A 115 8.30 8.10 16.48
N GLU A 116 7.81 8.04 17.72
CA GLU A 116 6.47 7.55 18.04
C GLU A 116 5.35 8.29 17.28
N SER A 117 5.55 9.59 17.00
CA SER A 117 4.63 10.37 16.16
C SER A 117 4.56 9.84 14.73
N THR A 118 5.70 9.49 14.15
CA THR A 118 5.80 8.94 12.79
C THR A 118 5.16 7.56 12.71
N ALA A 119 5.43 6.68 13.68
CA ALA A 119 4.79 5.37 13.74
C ALA A 119 3.26 5.49 13.82
N ARG A 120 2.77 6.40 14.66
CA ARG A 120 1.33 6.70 14.77
C ARG A 120 0.73 7.23 13.48
N GLU A 121 1.39 8.20 12.83
CA GLU A 121 0.92 8.74 11.55
C GLU A 121 0.87 7.66 10.47
N CYS A 122 1.86 6.78 10.40
CA CYS A 122 1.88 5.65 9.46
C CYS A 122 0.69 4.71 9.67
N ILE A 123 0.35 4.42 10.92
CA ILE A 123 -0.84 3.62 11.28
C ILE A 123 -2.11 4.33 10.81
N GLU A 124 -2.26 5.62 11.10
CA GLU A 124 -3.43 6.42 10.69
C GLU A 124 -3.59 6.45 9.16
N GLN A 125 -2.49 6.59 8.41
CA GLN A 125 -2.50 6.51 6.95
C GLN A 125 -2.87 5.12 6.43
N ALA A 126 -2.36 4.05 7.04
CA ALA A 126 -2.70 2.68 6.68
C ALA A 126 -4.19 2.38 6.89
N GLU A 127 -4.75 2.80 8.03
CA GLU A 127 -6.19 2.67 8.31
C GLU A 127 -7.05 3.48 7.36
N SER A 128 -6.63 4.71 7.08
CA SER A 128 -7.32 5.60 6.14
C SER A 128 -7.32 4.99 4.73
N LEU A 129 -6.20 4.44 4.28
CA LEU A 129 -6.09 3.74 3.00
C LEU A 129 -6.93 2.47 2.94
N MET A 130 -6.99 1.69 4.02
CA MET A 130 -7.85 0.52 4.12
C MET A 130 -9.33 0.89 3.95
N ARG A 131 -9.80 1.95 4.63
CA ARG A 131 -11.19 2.41 4.50
C ARG A 131 -11.52 2.85 3.07
N MET A 132 -10.64 3.64 2.46
CA MET A 132 -10.83 4.09 1.08
C MET A 132 -10.82 2.92 0.09
N LEU A 133 -9.93 1.94 0.28
CA LEU A 133 -9.86 0.78 -0.62
C LEU A 133 -11.11 -0.08 -0.51
N ASN A 134 -11.59 -0.34 0.70
CA ASN A 134 -12.82 -1.12 0.90
C ASN A 134 -14.03 -0.42 0.26
N ALA A 135 -14.16 0.91 0.40
CA ALA A 135 -15.23 1.65 -0.26
C ALA A 135 -15.10 1.57 -1.80
N TRP A 136 -13.91 1.87 -2.31
CA TRP A 136 -13.64 1.86 -3.76
C TRP A 136 -13.86 0.48 -4.39
N ILE A 137 -13.37 -0.60 -3.77
CA ILE A 137 -13.48 -1.94 -4.35
C ILE A 137 -14.93 -2.45 -4.31
N THR A 138 -15.72 -2.05 -3.31
CA THR A 138 -17.15 -2.38 -3.25
C THR A 138 -17.93 -1.69 -4.35
N GLU A 139 -17.59 -0.44 -4.67
CA GLU A 139 -18.27 0.34 -5.70
C GLU A 139 -17.84 -0.06 -7.13
N ASN A 140 -16.55 -0.31 -7.34
CA ASN A 140 -15.97 -0.44 -8.69
C ASN A 140 -15.70 -1.88 -9.10
N HIS A 141 -15.53 -2.79 -8.14
CA HIS A 141 -15.18 -4.20 -8.38
C HIS A 141 -15.91 -5.15 -7.40
N PRO A 142 -17.25 -5.06 -7.26
CA PRO A 142 -17.99 -5.88 -6.31
C PRO A 142 -17.73 -7.39 -6.50
N GLU A 143 -17.53 -7.84 -7.74
CA GLU A 143 -17.19 -9.23 -8.08
C GLU A 143 -15.88 -9.74 -7.44
N LEU A 144 -14.97 -8.83 -7.07
CA LEU A 144 -13.68 -9.16 -6.45
C LEU A 144 -13.77 -9.26 -4.92
N ILE A 145 -14.91 -8.96 -4.32
CA ILE A 145 -15.13 -9.06 -2.89
C ILE A 145 -16.37 -9.89 -2.52
N ASP A 146 -17.37 -9.95 -3.38
CA ASP A 146 -18.62 -10.67 -3.14
C ASP A 146 -18.48 -12.18 -3.35
N LYS A 147 -19.28 -12.98 -2.64
CA LYS A 147 -19.51 -14.39 -2.96
C LYS A 147 -20.96 -14.54 -3.39
#